data_AF-A0A957DCG4-F1
#
_entry.id   AF-A0A957DCG4-F1
#
_cell.length_a   1.000
_cell.length_b   1.000
_cell.length_c   1.000
_cell.angle_alpha   90.00
_cell.angle_beta   90.00
_cell.angle_gamma   90.00
#
_symmetry.space_group_name_H-M   'P 1'
#
loop_
_entity.id
_entity.type
_entity.pdbx_description
1 polymer ?
#
loop_
_entity_poly.entity_id
_entity_poly.type
_entity_poly.pdbx_seq_one_letter_code
_entity_poly.pdbx_strand_id
1 'polypeptide(L)'
;MLVTIEGVYRDGKIELTGIPQNMQDETLVIVTFLTPRYVDLRTRGIDEDEAFDLRARLSAFAEDWESSEMNIYDHYDAAHTSLQAR
;
A
#
# COMPACT_ATOMS: atom_id res chain seq x y z
N MET A 1 -14.52 -17.70 8.86
CA MET A 1 -13.13 -17.20 8.74
C MET A 1 -13.02 -16.54 7.37
N LEU A 2 -12.56 -15.30 7.29
CA LEU A 2 -12.33 -14.62 6.03
C LEU A 2 -10.89 -14.84 5.60
N VAL A 3 -10.67 -15.17 4.33
CA VAL A 3 -9.34 -15.27 3.73
C VAL A 3 -9.24 -14.19 2.68
N THR A 4 -8.26 -13.30 2.85
CA THR A 4 -7.96 -12.25 1.88
C THR A 4 -6.74 -12.67 1.09
N ILE A 5 -6.84 -12.55 -0.24
CA ILE A 5 -5.74 -12.79 -1.16
C ILE A 5 -5.65 -11.61 -2.12
N GLU A 6 -4.43 -11.18 -2.40
CA GLU A 6 -4.19 -10.11 -3.36
C GLU A 6 -4.16 -10.66 -4.78
N GLY A 7 -4.39 -9.77 -5.75
CA GLY A 7 -4.32 -10.10 -7.16
C GLY A 7 -4.19 -8.85 -7.99
N VAL A 8 -3.83 -9.03 -9.26
CA VAL A 8 -3.72 -7.94 -10.23
C VAL A 8 -4.90 -8.02 -11.19
N TYR A 9 -5.59 -6.90 -11.39
CA TYR A 9 -6.61 -6.80 -12.43
C TYR A 9 -5.95 -6.45 -13.78
N ARG A 10 -6.04 -7.35 -14.75
CA ARG A 10 -5.45 -7.22 -16.09
C ARG A 10 -6.40 -7.81 -17.13
N ASP A 11 -6.66 -7.06 -18.20
CA ASP A 11 -7.47 -7.52 -19.34
C ASP A 11 -8.84 -8.13 -18.97
N GLY A 12 -9.53 -7.53 -18.00
CA GLY A 12 -10.83 -7.99 -17.55
C GLY A 12 -10.79 -9.18 -16.58
N LYS A 13 -9.60 -9.64 -16.18
CA LYS A 13 -9.41 -10.80 -15.30
C LYS A 13 -8.65 -10.41 -14.04
N ILE A 14 -8.87 -11.17 -12.97
CA ILE A 14 -8.12 -11.05 -11.71
C ILE A 14 -7.12 -12.19 -11.68
N GLU A 15 -5.84 -11.85 -11.71
CA GLU A 15 -4.73 -12.77 -11.56
C GLU A 15 -4.35 -12.81 -10.07
N LEU A 16 -4.78 -13.85 -9.35
CA LEU A 16 -4.47 -14.01 -7.93
C LEU A 16 -2.96 -14.28 -7.74
N THR A 17 -2.36 -13.70 -6.70
CA THR A 17 -0.94 -13.91 -6.37
C THR A 17 -0.65 -15.30 -5.80
N GLY A 18 -1.70 -16.07 -5.49
CA GLY A 18 -1.62 -17.46 -5.06
C GLY A 18 -2.97 -18.16 -5.14
N ILE A 19 -3.01 -19.44 -4.75
CA ILE A 19 -4.24 -20.21 -4.66
C ILE A 19 -4.74 -20.16 -3.21
N PRO A 20 -5.96 -19.66 -2.93
CA PRO A 20 -6.51 -19.67 -1.59
C PRO A 20 -6.75 -21.12 -1.15
N GLN A 21 -6.15 -21.50 -0.01
CA GLN A 21 -6.26 -22.85 0.53
C GLN A 21 -7.51 -22.99 1.43
N ASN A 22 -8.01 -24.22 1.56
CA ASN A 22 -9.11 -24.58 2.45
C ASN A 22 -10.45 -23.89 2.15
N MET A 23 -10.72 -23.57 0.89
CA MET A 23 -12.03 -23.07 0.43
C MET A 23 -12.89 -24.25 -0.03
N GLN A 24 -14.17 -24.23 0.29
CA GLN A 24 -15.14 -25.19 -0.25
C GLN A 24 -15.59 -24.75 -1.66
N ASP A 25 -16.05 -25.70 -2.46
CA ASP A 25 -16.69 -25.37 -3.74
C ASP A 25 -17.88 -24.43 -3.52
N GLU A 26 -18.13 -23.55 -4.50
CA GLU A 26 -19.21 -22.55 -4.47
C GLU A 26 -19.11 -21.51 -3.33
N THR A 27 -17.92 -21.34 -2.71
CA THR A 27 -17.70 -20.28 -1.73
C THR A 27 -17.91 -18.89 -2.37
N LEU A 28 -18.74 -18.06 -1.73
CA LEU A 28 -18.99 -16.68 -2.15
C LEU A 28 -17.72 -15.82 -2.02
N VAL A 29 -17.47 -14.98 -3.03
CA VAL A 29 -16.30 -14.07 -3.07
C VAL A 29 -16.73 -12.61 -3.10
N ILE A 30 -15.93 -11.75 -2.49
CA ILE A 30 -16.05 -10.29 -2.60
C ILE A 30 -14.81 -9.80 -3.35
N VAL A 31 -15.03 -8.98 -4.38
CA VAL A 31 -13.95 -8.35 -5.16
C VAL A 31 -13.97 -6.86 -4.90
N THR A 32 -12.85 -6.32 -4.45
CA THR A 32 -12.67 -4.87 -4.24
C THR A 32 -11.53 -4.39 -5.12
N PHE A 33 -11.82 -3.43 -6.00
CA PHE A 33 -10.81 -2.81 -6.86
C PHE A 33 -10.14 -1.65 -6.13
N LEU A 34 -8.85 -1.81 -5.86
CA LEU A 34 -8.05 -0.76 -5.26
C LEU A 34 -7.54 0.16 -6.37
N THR A 35 -7.98 1.43 -6.37
CA THR A 35 -7.31 2.46 -7.16
C THR A 35 -5.98 2.80 -6.47
N PRO A 36 -4.84 2.61 -7.13
CA PRO A 36 -3.57 2.99 -6.55
C PRO A 36 -3.60 4.49 -6.24
N ARG A 37 -3.26 4.83 -5.00
CA ARG A 37 -3.14 6.23 -4.57
C ARG A 37 -1.76 6.73 -5.00
N TYR A 38 -1.59 6.94 -6.31
CA TYR A 38 -0.45 7.70 -6.78
C TYR A 38 -0.68 9.15 -6.39
N VAL A 39 0.29 9.72 -5.67
CA VAL A 39 0.35 11.15 -5.46
C VAL A 39 0.96 11.74 -6.72
N ASP A 40 0.13 12.38 -7.55
CA ASP A 40 0.63 13.16 -8.68
C ASP A 40 1.29 14.44 -8.15
N LEU A 41 2.62 14.43 -8.13
CA LEU A 41 3.43 15.55 -7.65
C LEU A 41 3.22 16.81 -8.49
N ARG A 42 3.01 16.67 -9.81
CA ARG A 42 2.80 17.81 -10.72
C ARG A 42 1.48 18.52 -10.42
N THR A 43 0.41 17.77 -10.12
CA THR A 43 -0.87 18.37 -9.68
C THR A 43 -0.76 19.14 -8.37
N ARG A 44 0.29 18.87 -7.58
CA ARG A 44 0.60 19.57 -6.33
C ARG A 44 1.63 20.69 -6.52
N GLY A 45 1.97 21.01 -7.77
CA GLY A 45 2.92 22.05 -8.11
C GLY A 45 4.36 21.69 -7.78
N ILE A 46 4.70 20.41 -7.75
CA ILE A 46 6.07 19.92 -7.61
C ILE A 46 6.49 19.34 -8.95
N ASP A 47 7.39 20.04 -9.63
CA ASP A 47 8.00 19.54 -10.86
C ASP A 47 9.19 18.59 -10.58
N GLU A 48 9.84 18.12 -11.65
CA GLU A 48 10.93 17.15 -11.54
C GLU A 48 12.17 17.72 -10.84
N ASP A 49 12.48 19.01 -11.07
CA ASP A 49 13.63 19.67 -10.48
C ASP A 49 13.38 19.93 -8.98
N GLU A 50 12.17 20.36 -8.62
CA GLU A 50 11.74 20.51 -7.24
C GLU A 50 11.70 19.17 -6.50
N ALA A 51 11.22 18.11 -7.15
CA ALA A 51 11.22 16.77 -6.58
C ALA A 51 12.67 16.28 -6.33
N PHE A 52 13.59 16.57 -7.24
CA PHE A 52 15.00 16.22 -7.09
C PHE A 52 15.66 16.99 -5.95
N ASP A 53 15.48 18.32 -5.88
CA ASP A 53 15.99 19.14 -4.77
C ASP A 53 15.44 18.67 -3.42
N LEU A 54 14.12 18.43 -3.34
CA LEU A 54 13.48 17.97 -2.12
C LEU A 54 14.07 16.64 -1.66
N ARG A 55 14.26 15.69 -2.59
CA ARG A 55 14.85 14.39 -2.29
C ARG A 55 16.31 14.52 -1.83
N ALA A 56 17.09 15.40 -2.46
CA ALA A 56 18.48 15.65 -2.06
C ALA A 56 18.55 16.25 -0.65
N ARG A 57 17.67 17.19 -0.32
CA ARG A 57 17.64 17.82 1.01
C ARG A 57 17.20 16.84 2.11
N LEU A 58 16.30 15.92 1.78
CA LEU A 58 15.80 14.92 2.71
C LEU A 58 16.73 13.69 2.84
N SER A 59 17.77 13.57 1.99
CA SER A 59 18.65 12.40 2.02
C SER A 59 19.39 12.21 3.35
N ALA A 60 19.64 13.31 4.08
CA ALA A 60 20.27 13.26 5.40
C ALA A 60 19.43 12.50 6.46
N PHE A 61 18.12 12.37 6.23
CA PHE A 61 17.19 11.64 7.09
C PHE A 61 16.87 10.24 6.57
N ALA A 62 17.44 9.85 5.42
CA ALA A 62 17.06 8.60 4.74
C ALA A 62 17.38 7.38 5.60
N GLU A 63 18.53 7.35 6.28
CA GLU A 63 18.92 6.21 7.12
C GLU A 63 17.91 5.96 8.25
N ASP A 64 17.51 7.01 8.97
CA ASP A 64 16.51 6.91 10.03
C ASP A 64 15.13 6.55 9.47
N TRP A 65 14.74 7.14 8.33
CA TRP A 65 13.44 6.93 7.70
C TRP A 65 13.28 5.55 7.04
N GLU A 66 14.37 4.99 6.50
CA GLU A 66 14.40 3.64 5.90
C GLU A 66 14.60 2.53 6.94
N SER A 67 14.75 2.89 8.22
CA SER A 67 14.82 1.92 9.31
C SER A 67 13.52 1.12 9.45
N SER A 68 13.63 -0.13 9.91
CA SER A 68 12.49 -1.04 10.06
C SER A 68 11.41 -0.53 11.03
N GLU A 69 11.83 0.30 11.97
CA GLU A 69 11.04 0.97 12.99
C GLU A 69 10.08 2.00 12.37
N MET A 70 10.47 2.63 11.28
CA MET A 70 9.66 3.64 10.59
C MET A 70 8.56 3.05 9.71
N ASN A 71 8.62 1.75 9.39
CA ASN A 71 7.56 1.04 8.65
C ASN A 71 6.18 1.12 9.36
N ILE A 72 6.13 1.44 10.66
CA ILE A 72 4.87 1.69 11.37
C ILE A 72 4.05 2.82 10.74
N TYR A 73 4.70 3.79 10.10
CA TYR A 73 4.04 4.94 9.48
C TYR A 73 3.41 4.62 8.12
N ASP A 74 3.84 3.57 7.44
CA ASP A 74 3.21 3.11 6.18
C ASP A 74 1.74 2.69 6.40
N HIS A 75 1.44 2.25 7.62
CA HIS A 75 0.11 1.84 8.06
C HIS A 75 -0.32 2.60 9.32
N TYR A 76 0.06 3.90 9.41
CA TYR A 76 -0.15 4.71 10.61
C TYR A 76 -1.58 4.62 11.16
N ASP A 77 -2.60 4.78 10.31
CA ASP A 77 -4.01 4.74 10.73
C ASP A 77 -4.40 3.38 11.32
N ALA A 78 -3.90 2.29 10.75
CA ALA A 78 -4.15 0.94 11.25
C ALA A 78 -3.41 0.68 12.57
N ALA A 79 -2.14 1.08 12.65
CA ALA A 79 -1.33 0.98 13.85
C ALA A 79 -1.94 1.79 15.02
N HIS A 80 -2.33 3.03 14.76
CA HIS A 80 -2.96 3.92 15.75
C HIS A 80 -4.29 3.35 16.26
N THR A 81 -5.14 2.82 15.38
CA THR A 81 -6.41 2.20 15.77
C THR A 81 -6.19 0.98 16.68
N SER A 82 -5.20 0.13 16.38
CA SER A 82 -4.88 -1.04 17.21
C SER A 82 -4.36 -0.70 18.62
N LEU A 83 -3.72 0.45 18.79
CA LEU A 83 -3.26 0.94 20.10
C LEU A 83 -4.43 1.46 20.96
N GLN A 84 -5.44 2.06 20.35
CA GLN A 84 -6.61 2.60 21.07
C GLN A 84 -7.62 1.52 21.48
N ALA A 85 -7.64 0.38 20.78
CA ALA A 85 -8.52 -0.75 21.07
C ALA A 85 -7.98 -1.71 22.15
N ARG A 86 -6.82 -1.41 22.74
CA ARG A 86 -6.10 -2.24 23.70
C ARG A 86 -6.19 -1.68 25.11
#